data_AF-A0A165L2X2-F1
#
_entry.id   AF-A0A165L2X2-F1
#
_cell.length_a   1.000
_cell.length_b   1.000
_cell.length_c   1.000
_cell.angle_alpha   90.00
_cell.angle_beta   90.00
_cell.angle_gamma   90.00
#
_symmetry.space_group_name_H-M   'P 1'
#
loop_
_entity.id
_entity.type
_entity.pdbx_description
1 polymer ?
#
loop_
_entity_poly.entity_id
_entity_poly.type
_entity_poly.pdbx_seq_one_letter_code
_entity_poly.pdbx_strand_id
1 'polypeptide(L)'
;MRVSALFVLIVASAASAQSTSNGTNACLTQCSQQAAQNSTTDVKEKLAKCIKDASSLVGSAKCICNSDIAPPFESCLQQTCPNDKASFDTACSMTICPSRLTLVTVYMDTARVSILVSSAVAFPWKARSFLPPSDTDSRTPCPGLNVLANEGVLPRDGLNVTPDLIKQAIKDTYNFDANLTDFVASGAVLFVREDGTFDLHDLAKHGIIEHDASLVHDDADGAEFGSVITNQTKVQAVAALSSDGKVLSIHDFALARLAAEAQSPPLGDPIQGFADMEPSLVLNAFGRTVGDDVVLDLDAFKSVYGENRFPTGFVRKVQPVTFDDVQSVADRITAAKKEITAGKR
;
A
#
# COMPACT_ATOMS: atom_id res chain seq x y z
N MET A 1 -6.29 47.16 -0.80
CA MET A 1 -5.29 47.45 -1.86
C MET A 1 -3.93 46.97 -1.37
N ARG A 2 -3.13 46.31 -2.23
CA ARG A 2 -1.68 46.02 -2.08
C ARG A 2 -1.29 45.24 -0.81
N VAL A 3 -0.86 43.96 -0.86
CA VAL A 3 0.24 43.34 -1.62
C VAL A 3 1.61 43.94 -1.27
N SER A 4 2.48 43.12 -0.66
CA SER A 4 3.86 42.90 -1.10
C SER A 4 4.51 41.77 -0.29
N ALA A 5 5.33 40.95 -0.96
CA ALA A 5 6.24 39.97 -0.35
C ALA A 5 7.69 40.27 -0.78
N LEU A 6 8.67 39.91 0.05
CA LEU A 6 10.12 39.76 -0.23
C LEU A 6 10.69 38.99 1.00
N PHE A 7 11.41 37.86 0.98
CA PHE A 7 12.33 37.20 0.03
C PHE A 7 13.74 37.84 -0.07
N VAL A 8 14.79 37.00 -0.27
CA VAL A 8 16.24 37.31 -0.54
C VAL A 8 17.09 37.67 0.72
N LEU A 9 18.31 37.15 1.03
CA LEU A 9 19.17 36.02 0.59
C LEU A 9 20.26 35.67 1.68
N ILE A 10 20.73 34.40 1.71
CA ILE A 10 22.09 33.77 1.91
C ILE A 10 23.26 34.69 2.44
N VAL A 11 24.24 34.32 3.30
CA VAL A 11 25.21 33.18 3.24
C VAL A 11 25.77 32.72 4.62
N ALA A 12 26.26 31.47 4.66
CA ALA A 12 26.71 30.67 5.80
C ALA A 12 28.07 31.02 6.46
N SER A 13 28.30 30.38 7.62
CA SER A 13 29.59 29.77 8.01
C SER A 13 29.33 28.44 8.73
N ALA A 14 30.28 27.49 8.73
CA ALA A 14 29.99 26.07 9.02
C ALA A 14 31.01 25.38 9.93
N ALA A 15 30.56 24.40 10.72
CA ALA A 15 31.38 23.48 11.52
C ALA A 15 30.72 22.09 11.64
N SER A 16 30.88 21.28 10.58
CA SER A 16 30.81 19.80 10.54
C SER A 16 29.90 19.03 11.54
N ALA A 17 28.70 18.66 11.09
CA ALA A 17 27.95 17.48 11.56
C ALA A 17 27.06 16.91 10.43
N GLN A 18 27.66 16.59 9.28
CA GLN A 18 26.92 16.19 8.06
C GLN A 18 26.46 14.73 8.09
N SER A 19 25.28 14.50 8.68
CA SER A 19 24.44 13.37 8.27
C SER A 19 23.95 13.63 6.84
N THR A 20 24.48 12.89 5.88
CA THR A 20 24.06 12.95 4.46
C THR A 20 23.67 11.57 3.97
N SER A 21 22.61 11.49 3.17
CA SER A 21 22.05 10.27 2.60
C SER A 21 22.91 9.61 1.50
N ASN A 22 24.20 9.98 1.40
CA ASN A 22 25.18 9.40 0.48
C ASN A 22 25.87 8.13 1.02
N GLY A 23 25.67 7.79 2.30
CA GLY A 23 26.46 6.78 3.02
C GLY A 23 26.52 5.40 2.36
N THR A 24 25.37 4.77 2.10
CA THR A 24 25.30 3.38 1.61
C THR A 24 26.04 3.17 0.29
N ASN A 25 25.96 4.11 -0.67
CA ASN A 25 26.62 3.95 -1.97
C ASN A 25 28.14 4.18 -1.88
N ALA A 26 28.58 5.13 -1.03
CA ALA A 26 29.99 5.33 -0.72
C ALA A 26 30.60 4.10 -0.02
N CYS A 27 29.90 3.53 0.97
CA CYS A 27 30.32 2.31 1.66
C CYS A 27 30.49 1.13 0.69
N LEU A 28 29.50 0.86 -0.16
CA LEU A 28 29.54 -0.26 -1.11
C LEU A 28 30.71 -0.11 -2.11
N THR A 29 30.97 1.12 -2.55
CA THR A 29 32.13 1.44 -3.39
C THR A 29 33.45 1.18 -2.65
N GLN A 30 33.57 1.58 -1.38
CA GLN A 30 34.77 1.34 -0.57
C GLN A 30 35.00 -0.16 -0.30
N CYS A 31 33.98 -0.87 0.20
CA CYS A 31 34.13 -2.28 0.55
C CYS A 31 34.30 -3.21 -0.67
N SER A 32 33.76 -2.85 -1.83
CA SER A 32 34.06 -3.60 -3.07
C SER A 32 35.50 -3.37 -3.54
N GLN A 33 36.03 -2.15 -3.46
CA GLN A 33 37.45 -1.89 -3.75
C GLN A 33 38.38 -2.63 -2.78
N GLN A 34 38.05 -2.66 -1.49
CA GLN A 34 38.84 -3.37 -0.48
C GLN A 34 38.79 -4.90 -0.63
N ALA A 35 37.60 -5.47 -0.88
CA ALA A 35 37.45 -6.89 -1.18
C ALA A 35 38.12 -7.29 -2.51
N ALA A 36 38.13 -6.38 -3.49
CA ALA A 36 38.88 -6.58 -4.73
C ALA A 36 40.39 -6.66 -4.46
N GLN A 37 41.01 -5.71 -3.76
CA GLN A 37 42.48 -5.57 -3.62
C GLN A 37 43.22 -6.91 -3.33
N ASN A 38 42.77 -7.65 -2.31
CA ASN A 38 43.42 -8.89 -1.84
C ASN A 38 42.96 -10.17 -2.57
N SER A 39 42.11 -10.06 -3.59
CA SER A 39 41.52 -11.20 -4.30
C SER A 39 42.23 -11.58 -5.61
N THR A 40 41.85 -12.72 -6.19
CA THR A 40 42.30 -13.17 -7.53
C THR A 40 41.76 -12.26 -8.64
N THR A 41 42.35 -12.31 -9.84
CA THR A 41 41.92 -11.49 -10.99
C THR A 41 40.47 -11.77 -11.39
N ASP A 42 40.06 -13.05 -11.39
CA ASP A 42 38.69 -13.48 -11.69
C ASP A 42 37.67 -12.90 -10.67
N VAL A 43 37.98 -12.94 -9.37
CA VAL A 43 37.14 -12.32 -8.33
C VAL A 43 37.12 -10.78 -8.47
N LYS A 44 38.24 -10.15 -8.82
CA LYS A 44 38.33 -8.70 -9.09
C LYS A 44 37.40 -8.28 -10.24
N GLU A 45 37.41 -9.03 -11.35
CA GLU A 45 36.58 -8.75 -12.53
C GLU A 45 35.09 -9.00 -12.25
N LYS A 46 34.74 -10.13 -11.62
CA LYS A 46 33.36 -10.42 -11.19
C LYS A 46 32.80 -9.33 -10.27
N LEU A 47 33.55 -8.92 -9.25
CA LEU A 47 33.10 -7.91 -8.27
C LEU A 47 32.95 -6.53 -8.91
N ALA A 48 33.90 -6.12 -9.77
CA ALA A 48 33.79 -4.87 -10.52
C ALA A 48 32.55 -4.84 -11.43
N LYS A 49 32.20 -5.99 -12.04
CA LYS A 49 30.95 -6.13 -12.80
C LYS A 49 29.71 -6.05 -11.90
N CYS A 50 29.66 -6.83 -10.81
CA CYS A 50 28.53 -6.84 -9.88
C CYS A 50 28.17 -5.44 -9.36
N ILE A 51 29.17 -4.60 -9.06
CA ILE A 51 28.95 -3.24 -8.55
C ILE A 51 28.58 -2.27 -9.67
N LYS A 52 29.18 -2.40 -10.86
CA LYS A 52 28.82 -1.56 -12.02
C LYS A 52 27.37 -1.77 -12.46
N ASP A 53 26.88 -3.00 -12.38
CA ASP A 53 25.52 -3.36 -12.80
C ASP A 53 24.48 -3.17 -11.67
N ALA A 54 24.90 -2.81 -10.44
CA ALA A 54 24.04 -2.64 -9.27
C ALA A 54 23.85 -1.17 -8.85
N SER A 55 22.64 -0.65 -9.03
CA SER A 55 22.23 0.69 -8.59
C SER A 55 21.85 0.80 -7.10
N SER A 56 21.92 -0.31 -6.33
CA SER A 56 21.49 -0.35 -4.92
C SER A 56 22.09 -1.53 -4.16
N LEU A 57 22.06 -1.46 -2.82
CA LEU A 57 22.48 -2.52 -1.90
C LEU A 57 21.84 -3.88 -2.21
N VAL A 58 20.53 -3.88 -2.51
CA VAL A 58 19.76 -5.09 -2.86
C VAL A 58 20.13 -5.61 -4.26
N GLY A 59 20.53 -4.72 -5.18
CA GLY A 59 21.13 -5.10 -6.46
C GLY A 59 22.47 -5.82 -6.27
N SER A 60 23.35 -5.26 -5.44
CA SER A 60 24.66 -5.85 -5.15
C SER A 60 24.54 -7.23 -4.49
N ALA A 61 23.58 -7.40 -3.57
CA ALA A 61 23.29 -8.67 -2.92
C ALA A 61 22.99 -9.79 -3.94
N LYS A 62 22.17 -9.52 -4.97
CA LYS A 62 21.83 -10.51 -6.02
C LYS A 62 23.03 -11.08 -6.78
N CYS A 63 24.17 -10.38 -6.80
CA CYS A 63 25.37 -10.78 -7.54
C CYS A 63 26.49 -11.30 -6.61
N ILE A 64 26.54 -10.84 -5.36
CA ILE A 64 27.60 -11.18 -4.40
C ILE A 64 27.22 -12.37 -3.51
N CYS A 65 25.96 -12.47 -3.07
CA CYS A 65 25.53 -13.51 -2.13
C CYS A 65 25.59 -14.91 -2.77
N ASN A 66 26.07 -15.91 -2.03
CA ASN A 66 26.34 -17.27 -2.53
C ASN A 66 27.40 -17.34 -3.67
N SER A 67 28.35 -16.41 -3.69
CA SER A 67 29.56 -16.47 -4.52
C SER A 67 30.83 -16.62 -3.67
N ASP A 68 31.94 -16.92 -4.35
CA ASP A 68 33.31 -16.89 -3.83
C ASP A 68 33.75 -15.48 -3.34
N ILE A 69 32.95 -14.45 -3.60
CA ILE A 69 33.20 -13.04 -3.33
C ILE A 69 32.54 -12.56 -2.02
N ALA A 70 31.56 -13.31 -1.49
CA ALA A 70 30.82 -12.88 -0.29
C ALA A 70 31.70 -12.70 0.97
N PRO A 71 32.58 -13.66 1.36
CA PRO A 71 33.34 -13.55 2.61
C PRO A 71 34.24 -12.30 2.75
N PRO A 72 35.06 -11.89 1.76
CA PRO A 72 35.87 -10.68 1.87
C PRO A 72 35.02 -9.39 1.85
N PHE A 73 33.86 -9.40 1.20
CA PHE A 73 32.95 -8.25 1.15
C PHE A 73 32.18 -8.06 2.46
N GLU A 74 31.62 -9.14 2.99
CA GLU A 74 30.91 -9.16 4.28
C GLU A 74 31.82 -8.74 5.45
N SER A 75 33.09 -9.17 5.44
CA SER A 75 34.06 -8.79 6.47
C SER A 75 34.31 -7.28 6.52
N CYS A 76 34.33 -6.60 5.37
CA CYS A 76 34.44 -5.14 5.30
C CYS A 76 33.15 -4.46 5.78
N LEU A 77 31.98 -4.88 5.28
CA LEU A 77 30.69 -4.32 5.71
C LEU A 77 30.52 -4.43 7.24
N GLN A 78 30.90 -5.55 7.84
CA GLN A 78 30.82 -5.77 9.29
C GLN A 78 31.71 -4.83 10.12
N GLN A 79 32.85 -4.40 9.56
CA GLN A 79 33.83 -3.54 10.24
C GLN A 79 33.60 -2.04 10.00
N THR A 80 33.14 -1.67 8.80
CA THR A 80 33.05 -0.28 8.36
C THR A 80 31.61 0.25 8.32
N CYS A 81 30.61 -0.60 8.06
CA CYS A 81 29.23 -0.18 7.77
C CYS A 81 28.18 -1.14 8.39
N PRO A 82 28.12 -1.28 9.74
CA PRO A 82 27.28 -2.30 10.38
C PRO A 82 25.78 -2.17 10.07
N ASN A 83 25.27 -0.97 9.80
CA ASN A 83 23.87 -0.76 9.39
C ASN A 83 23.57 -1.29 7.98
N ASP A 84 24.53 -1.11 7.05
CA ASP A 84 24.44 -1.66 5.70
C ASP A 84 24.66 -3.18 5.71
N LYS A 85 25.50 -3.73 6.61
CA LYS A 85 25.70 -5.18 6.81
C LYS A 85 24.39 -5.91 7.13
N ALA A 86 23.62 -5.43 8.12
CA ALA A 86 22.34 -6.06 8.48
C ALA A 86 21.33 -6.05 7.31
N SER A 87 21.33 -4.96 6.55
CA SER A 87 20.48 -4.79 5.35
C SER A 87 20.95 -5.69 4.18
N PHE A 88 22.26 -5.86 4.02
CA PHE A 88 22.88 -6.77 3.06
C PHE A 88 22.59 -8.24 3.38
N ASP A 89 22.74 -8.64 4.64
CA ASP A 89 22.49 -10.02 5.11
C ASP A 89 21.02 -10.43 4.93
N THR A 90 20.12 -9.47 5.15
CA THR A 90 18.69 -9.63 4.85
C THR A 90 18.46 -9.85 3.35
N ALA A 91 19.09 -9.05 2.48
CA ALA A 91 19.00 -9.19 1.03
C ALA A 91 19.66 -10.48 0.50
N CYS A 92 20.78 -10.93 1.10
CA CYS A 92 21.37 -12.25 0.85
C CYS A 92 20.38 -13.37 1.19
N SER A 93 19.78 -13.31 2.38
CA SER A 93 18.84 -14.33 2.85
C SER A 93 17.63 -14.47 1.92
N MET A 94 17.09 -13.34 1.44
CA MET A 94 16.01 -13.30 0.44
C MET A 94 16.43 -13.81 -0.95
N THR A 95 17.71 -13.64 -1.33
CA THR A 95 18.24 -14.10 -2.62
C THR A 95 18.52 -15.60 -2.63
N ILE A 96 19.07 -16.14 -1.54
CA ILE A 96 19.56 -17.52 -1.46
C ILE A 96 18.42 -18.53 -1.25
N CYS A 97 17.32 -18.13 -0.60
CA CYS A 97 16.19 -19.04 -0.33
C CYS A 97 14.82 -18.33 -0.48
N PRO A 98 14.24 -18.29 -1.70
CA PRO A 98 12.94 -17.66 -1.94
C PRO A 98 11.73 -18.44 -1.37
N SER A 99 11.94 -19.56 -0.66
CA SER A 99 10.87 -20.38 -0.10
C SER A 99 11.25 -21.06 1.23
N ARG A 100 10.63 -20.56 2.33
CA ARG A 100 10.68 -21.10 3.71
C ARG A 100 12.08 -21.25 4.34
N LEU A 101 12.58 -20.18 4.93
CA LEU A 101 13.58 -20.28 5.99
C LEU A 101 12.95 -20.85 7.28
N THR A 102 13.42 -22.00 7.75
CA THR A 102 13.06 -22.57 9.06
C THR A 102 14.31 -22.63 9.92
N LEU A 103 14.49 -21.69 10.85
CA LEU A 103 15.64 -21.69 11.75
C LEU A 103 15.44 -22.72 12.87
N VAL A 104 16.37 -23.67 12.99
CA VAL A 104 16.41 -24.63 14.10
C VAL A 104 17.68 -24.36 14.93
N THR A 105 17.53 -23.60 16.01
CA THR A 105 18.62 -23.33 16.95
C THR A 105 18.67 -24.43 18.00
N VAL A 106 19.63 -25.36 17.89
CA VAL A 106 19.88 -26.37 18.93
C VAL A 106 20.79 -25.77 20.00
N TYR A 107 20.23 -25.45 21.16
CA TYR A 107 21.02 -25.19 22.37
C TYR A 107 21.30 -26.51 23.09
N MET A 108 22.58 -26.83 23.29
CA MET A 108 22.99 -27.94 24.16
C MET A 108 23.25 -27.40 25.57
N ASP A 109 22.43 -27.80 26.53
CA ASP A 109 22.77 -27.75 27.95
C ASP A 109 22.46 -29.09 28.62
N THR A 110 23.24 -29.41 29.63
CA THR A 110 23.76 -30.76 29.92
C THR A 110 22.81 -31.70 30.67
N ALA A 111 21.50 -31.43 30.66
CA ALA A 111 20.53 -32.21 31.43
C ALA A 111 19.20 -32.56 30.74
N ARG A 112 18.63 -31.72 29.85
CA ARG A 112 17.29 -31.95 29.26
C ARG A 112 17.14 -31.38 27.85
N VAL A 113 16.66 -32.21 26.92
CA VAL A 113 16.20 -31.77 25.60
C VAL A 113 14.79 -31.21 25.71
N SER A 114 14.68 -29.91 25.96
CA SER A 114 13.40 -29.18 25.91
C SER A 114 13.20 -28.59 24.52
N ILE A 115 12.32 -29.19 23.71
CA ILE A 115 11.92 -28.61 22.42
C ILE A 115 10.98 -27.44 22.67
N LEU A 116 11.56 -26.29 23.02
CA LEU A 116 10.87 -25.02 22.89
C LEU A 116 10.85 -24.66 21.40
N VAL A 117 9.74 -24.97 20.74
CA VAL A 117 9.40 -24.33 19.46
C VAL A 117 9.18 -22.86 19.75
N SER A 118 10.25 -22.08 19.67
CA SER A 118 10.16 -20.63 19.75
C SER A 118 9.33 -20.17 18.55
N SER A 119 8.11 -19.75 18.81
CA SER A 119 7.27 -19.11 17.81
C SER A 119 8.02 -17.91 17.26
N ALA A 120 8.52 -18.02 16.03
CA ALA A 120 8.87 -16.85 15.26
C ALA A 120 7.67 -15.88 15.31
N VAL A 121 7.93 -14.57 15.40
CA VAL A 121 6.87 -13.55 15.46
C VAL A 121 6.27 -13.35 14.07
N ALA A 122 5.67 -14.41 13.55
CA ALA A 122 4.71 -14.32 12.48
C ALA A 122 3.54 -13.46 12.99
N PHE A 123 3.32 -12.32 12.34
CA PHE A 123 2.09 -11.55 12.53
C PHE A 123 0.90 -12.51 12.46
N PRO A 124 0.00 -12.52 13.46
CA PRO A 124 -0.93 -13.61 13.64
C PRO A 124 -2.05 -13.55 12.60
N TRP A 125 -1.81 -14.11 11.41
CA TRP A 125 -2.79 -14.38 10.35
C TRP A 125 -3.80 -15.50 10.73
N LYS A 126 -3.99 -15.65 12.04
CA LYS A 126 -4.77 -16.61 12.82
C LYS A 126 -6.19 -16.69 12.26
N ALA A 127 -6.48 -17.80 11.57
CA ALA A 127 -7.78 -18.16 10.99
C ALA A 127 -8.64 -16.94 10.60
N ARG A 128 -8.12 -16.09 9.71
CA ARG A 128 -8.86 -14.92 9.21
C ARG A 128 -10.01 -15.38 8.32
N SER A 129 -11.18 -15.48 8.95
CA SER A 129 -12.49 -15.65 8.34
C SER A 129 -13.26 -14.34 8.42
N PHE A 130 -13.98 -14.00 7.36
CA PHE A 130 -15.02 -12.98 7.38
C PHE A 130 -15.96 -13.19 8.58
N LEU A 131 -16.20 -12.12 9.33
CA LEU A 131 -17.34 -11.97 10.23
C LEU A 131 -18.00 -10.63 9.87
N PRO A 132 -19.35 -10.58 9.74
CA PRO A 132 -20.04 -9.31 9.59
C PRO A 132 -19.85 -8.45 10.86
N PRO A 133 -19.94 -7.11 10.75
CA PRO A 133 -19.96 -6.24 11.93
C PRO A 133 -21.20 -6.52 12.78
N SER A 134 -21.06 -6.35 14.08
CA SER A 134 -22.15 -6.22 15.05
C SER A 134 -22.52 -4.74 15.25
N ASP A 135 -23.66 -4.49 15.89
CA ASP A 135 -24.18 -3.13 16.16
C ASP A 135 -23.24 -2.25 17.03
N THR A 136 -22.21 -2.85 17.64
CA THR A 136 -21.18 -2.14 18.43
C THR A 136 -19.86 -1.93 17.68
N ASP A 137 -19.70 -2.46 16.46
CA ASP A 137 -18.45 -2.40 15.72
C ASP A 137 -18.41 -1.16 14.80
N SER A 138 -17.43 -0.29 15.03
CA SER A 138 -17.17 0.93 14.27
C SER A 138 -16.76 0.63 12.82
N ARG A 139 -17.38 1.30 11.86
CA ARG A 139 -17.17 1.15 10.41
C ARG A 139 -17.17 2.50 9.71
N THR A 140 -16.62 2.54 8.50
CA THR A 140 -16.39 3.74 7.66
C THR A 140 -17.20 3.63 6.36
N PRO A 141 -17.47 4.73 5.63
CA PRO A 141 -17.89 4.65 4.23
C PRO A 141 -16.89 3.89 3.33
N CYS A 142 -15.61 3.77 3.71
CA CYS A 142 -14.60 3.12 2.87
C CYS A 142 -14.74 1.58 2.87
N PRO A 143 -15.15 0.94 1.76
CA PRO A 143 -15.29 -0.52 1.71
C PRO A 143 -13.95 -1.24 1.89
N GLY A 144 -12.85 -0.64 1.42
CA GLY A 144 -11.50 -1.19 1.59
C GLY A 144 -11.12 -1.38 3.06
N LEU A 145 -11.39 -0.38 3.93
CA LEU A 145 -11.10 -0.50 5.35
C LEU A 145 -12.10 -1.41 6.08
N ASN A 146 -13.38 -1.40 5.69
CA ASN A 146 -14.38 -2.31 6.25
C ASN A 146 -14.05 -3.78 5.97
N VAL A 147 -13.55 -4.11 4.76
CA VAL A 147 -13.02 -5.44 4.43
C VAL A 147 -11.91 -5.85 5.40
N LEU A 148 -10.95 -4.95 5.67
CA LEU A 148 -9.85 -5.24 6.60
C LEU A 148 -10.33 -5.51 8.04
N ALA A 149 -11.36 -4.80 8.51
CA ALA A 149 -11.96 -5.04 9.83
C ALA A 149 -12.79 -6.33 9.89
N ASN A 150 -13.66 -6.56 8.89
CA ASN A 150 -14.52 -7.75 8.80
C ASN A 150 -13.72 -9.05 8.62
N GLU A 151 -12.53 -8.98 8.03
CA GLU A 151 -11.63 -10.14 7.85
C GLU A 151 -10.60 -10.28 9.00
N GLY A 152 -10.58 -9.32 9.95
CA GLY A 152 -9.68 -9.34 11.11
C GLY A 152 -8.21 -9.08 10.77
N VAL A 153 -7.96 -8.21 9.79
CA VAL A 153 -6.65 -7.59 9.53
C VAL A 153 -6.47 -6.33 10.37
N LEU A 154 -7.54 -5.52 10.46
CA LEU A 154 -7.70 -4.45 11.44
C LEU A 154 -8.44 -4.98 12.69
N PRO A 155 -8.48 -4.22 13.80
CA PRO A 155 -9.38 -4.50 14.92
C PRO A 155 -10.83 -4.66 14.42
N ARG A 156 -11.50 -5.74 14.86
CA ARG A 156 -12.82 -6.13 14.32
C ARG A 156 -13.95 -5.21 14.79
N ASP A 157 -13.77 -4.65 15.97
CA ASP A 157 -14.52 -3.55 16.55
C ASP A 157 -14.26 -2.21 15.84
N GLY A 158 -13.18 -2.08 15.07
CA GLY A 158 -12.84 -0.83 14.36
C GLY A 158 -12.52 0.35 15.28
N LEU A 159 -12.25 0.09 16.56
CA LEU A 159 -11.97 1.10 17.58
C LEU A 159 -10.46 1.24 17.82
N ASN A 160 -10.05 2.44 18.24
CA ASN A 160 -8.70 2.79 18.70
C ASN A 160 -7.60 2.38 17.71
N VAL A 161 -7.86 2.59 16.41
CA VAL A 161 -6.94 2.29 15.31
C VAL A 161 -5.91 3.42 15.19
N THR A 162 -4.64 3.09 14.88
CA THR A 162 -3.61 4.11 14.60
C THR A 162 -3.40 4.28 13.08
N PRO A 163 -2.97 5.46 12.61
CA PRO A 163 -2.63 5.66 11.20
C PRO A 163 -1.57 4.68 10.68
N ASP A 164 -0.58 4.32 11.50
CA ASP A 164 0.46 3.35 11.10
C ASP A 164 -0.09 1.92 10.99
N LEU A 165 -1.10 1.54 11.78
CA LEU A 165 -1.80 0.26 11.65
C LEU A 165 -2.64 0.21 10.36
N ILE A 166 -3.31 1.32 9.99
CA ILE A 166 -3.96 1.46 8.67
C ILE A 166 -2.94 1.29 7.54
N LYS A 167 -1.82 2.02 7.60
CA LYS A 167 -0.76 1.96 6.58
C LYS A 167 -0.18 0.56 6.45
N GLN A 168 0.11 -0.11 7.56
CA GLN A 168 0.60 -1.49 7.52
C GLN A 168 -0.48 -2.43 6.92
N ALA A 169 -1.72 -2.36 7.38
CA ALA A 169 -2.78 -3.25 6.92
C ALA A 169 -3.07 -3.08 5.41
N ILE A 170 -3.01 -1.86 4.88
CA ILE A 170 -3.11 -1.55 3.45
C ILE A 170 -1.93 -2.16 2.66
N LYS A 171 -0.68 -1.95 3.12
CA LYS A 171 0.53 -2.49 2.45
C LYS A 171 0.57 -4.01 2.48
N ASP A 172 0.29 -4.61 3.62
CA ASP A 172 0.33 -6.06 3.80
C ASP A 172 -0.83 -6.75 3.07
N THR A 173 -2.01 -6.10 2.95
CA THR A 173 -3.16 -6.69 2.24
C THR A 173 -3.18 -6.39 0.75
N TYR A 174 -3.14 -5.12 0.35
CA TYR A 174 -3.35 -4.70 -1.04
C TYR A 174 -2.06 -4.52 -1.84
N ASN A 175 -0.90 -4.60 -1.17
CA ASN A 175 0.42 -4.37 -1.78
C ASN A 175 0.53 -2.98 -2.42
N PHE A 176 -0.07 -1.95 -1.82
CA PHE A 176 0.16 -0.57 -2.21
C PHE A 176 1.59 -0.15 -1.85
N ASP A 177 2.21 0.71 -2.67
CA ASP A 177 3.54 1.26 -2.39
C ASP A 177 3.50 2.26 -1.22
N ALA A 178 4.67 2.79 -0.82
CA ALA A 178 4.74 3.74 0.28
C ALA A 178 3.97 5.03 -0.01
N ASN A 179 4.08 5.58 -1.22
CA ASN A 179 3.51 6.87 -1.59
C ASN A 179 1.97 6.80 -1.66
N LEU A 180 1.43 5.77 -2.30
CA LEU A 180 -0.01 5.52 -2.37
C LEU A 180 -0.60 5.22 -0.98
N THR A 181 0.12 4.43 -0.17
CA THR A 181 -0.33 4.14 1.21
C THR A 181 -0.34 5.40 2.06
N ASP A 182 0.71 6.21 2.01
CA ASP A 182 0.78 7.46 2.77
C ASP A 182 -0.27 8.48 2.27
N PHE A 183 -0.55 8.52 0.97
CA PHE A 183 -1.66 9.32 0.41
C PHE A 183 -3.03 8.86 0.95
N VAL A 184 -3.40 7.58 0.77
CA VAL A 184 -4.70 7.05 1.20
C VAL A 184 -4.88 7.15 2.73
N ALA A 185 -3.83 6.92 3.50
CA ALA A 185 -3.88 7.02 4.96
C ALA A 185 -3.74 8.46 5.50
N SER A 186 -3.39 9.46 4.68
CA SER A 186 -3.16 10.83 5.13
C SER A 186 -4.41 11.47 5.75
N GLY A 187 -5.59 11.21 5.19
CA GLY A 187 -6.85 11.74 5.69
C GLY A 187 -7.19 11.25 7.10
N ALA A 188 -6.79 10.02 7.48
CA ALA A 188 -7.02 9.48 8.82
C ALA A 188 -6.29 10.27 9.92
N VAL A 189 -5.20 10.99 9.58
CA VAL A 189 -4.44 11.81 10.53
C VAL A 189 -5.28 12.98 11.07
N LEU A 190 -6.30 13.43 10.34
CA LEU A 190 -7.20 14.52 10.75
C LEU A 190 -8.14 14.15 11.91
N PHE A 191 -8.26 12.86 12.22
CA PHE A 191 -9.18 12.30 13.22
C PHE A 191 -8.47 11.78 14.47
N VAL A 192 -7.13 11.86 14.51
CA VAL A 192 -6.32 11.31 15.59
C VAL A 192 -6.51 12.09 16.89
N ARG A 193 -6.92 11.37 17.94
CA ARG A 193 -7.11 11.84 19.31
C ARG A 193 -5.77 11.99 20.04
N GLU A 194 -5.78 12.58 21.24
CA GLU A 194 -4.58 12.81 22.06
C GLU A 194 -3.80 11.53 22.41
N ASP A 195 -4.44 10.36 22.36
CA ASP A 195 -3.82 9.04 22.58
C ASP A 195 -3.14 8.43 21.34
N GLY A 196 -3.21 9.10 20.18
CA GLY A 196 -2.66 8.62 18.91
C GLY A 196 -3.60 7.70 18.11
N THR A 197 -4.85 7.55 18.52
CA THR A 197 -5.85 6.67 17.89
C THR A 197 -7.05 7.42 17.31
N PHE A 198 -7.81 6.75 16.45
CA PHE A 198 -9.13 7.16 15.96
C PHE A 198 -10.01 5.92 15.76
N ASP A 199 -11.33 6.07 15.62
CA ASP A 199 -12.24 4.97 15.31
C ASP A 199 -12.67 5.03 13.84
N LEU A 200 -12.96 3.89 13.20
CA LEU A 200 -13.29 3.88 11.77
C LEU A 200 -14.48 4.79 11.40
N HIS A 201 -15.45 4.96 12.29
CA HIS A 201 -16.58 5.89 12.11
C HIS A 201 -16.18 7.37 12.07
N ASP A 202 -15.03 7.77 12.65
CA ASP A 202 -14.56 9.16 12.54
C ASP A 202 -14.31 9.55 11.06
N LEU A 203 -13.91 8.59 10.22
CA LEU A 203 -13.74 8.76 8.78
C LEU A 203 -15.05 8.99 8.01
N ALA A 204 -16.22 8.78 8.64
CA ALA A 204 -17.53 9.09 8.07
C ALA A 204 -17.91 10.57 8.21
N LYS A 205 -17.09 11.38 8.88
CA LYS A 205 -17.34 12.81 9.10
C LYS A 205 -17.46 13.57 7.78
N HIS A 206 -18.66 14.08 7.52
CA HIS A 206 -19.03 14.64 6.22
C HIS A 206 -18.21 15.88 5.86
N GLY A 207 -17.80 15.99 4.59
CA GLY A 207 -17.12 17.17 4.04
C GLY A 207 -15.62 17.27 4.36
N ILE A 208 -14.99 16.21 4.87
CA ILE A 208 -13.53 16.13 5.08
C ILE A 208 -12.90 15.11 4.11
N ILE A 209 -13.43 13.89 4.08
CA ILE A 209 -13.10 12.84 3.11
C ILE A 209 -14.41 12.29 2.55
N GLU A 210 -15.33 11.92 3.45
CA GLU A 210 -16.69 11.48 3.12
C GLU A 210 -17.47 12.57 2.39
N HIS A 211 -18.22 12.17 1.36
CA HIS A 211 -18.96 13.05 0.47
C HIS A 211 -20.19 12.39 -0.17
N ASP A 212 -21.15 13.23 -0.55
CA ASP A 212 -22.31 12.89 -1.36
C ASP A 212 -21.90 12.32 -2.74
N ALA A 213 -22.87 11.83 -3.53
CA ALA A 213 -22.59 11.10 -4.78
C ALA A 213 -21.66 9.88 -4.57
N SER A 214 -21.75 9.25 -3.40
CA SER A 214 -21.08 7.98 -3.09
C SER A 214 -21.70 6.82 -3.89
N LEU A 215 -20.85 5.91 -4.40
CA LEU A 215 -21.28 4.83 -5.30
C LEU A 215 -22.28 3.84 -4.67
N VAL A 216 -22.12 3.53 -3.39
CA VAL A 216 -22.93 2.51 -2.69
C VAL A 216 -23.38 2.92 -1.28
N HIS A 217 -23.14 4.16 -0.89
CA HIS A 217 -23.60 4.74 0.38
C HIS A 217 -24.54 5.90 0.08
N ASP A 218 -25.51 6.12 0.95
CA ASP A 218 -26.43 7.24 0.81
C ASP A 218 -25.79 8.54 1.29
N ASP A 219 -26.14 9.60 0.56
CA ASP A 219 -25.72 10.98 0.78
C ASP A 219 -26.11 11.45 2.20
N ALA A 220 -25.37 12.41 2.76
CA ALA A 220 -25.50 12.77 4.17
C ALA A 220 -26.83 13.51 4.50
N ASP A 221 -27.47 14.16 3.52
CA ASP A 221 -28.71 14.95 3.68
C ASP A 221 -28.66 15.95 4.86
N GLY A 222 -27.48 16.56 5.07
CA GLY A 222 -27.22 17.50 6.16
C GLY A 222 -26.90 16.86 7.52
N ALA A 223 -26.76 15.53 7.61
CA ALA A 223 -26.22 14.84 8.78
C ALA A 223 -24.74 15.20 9.01
N GLU A 224 -24.27 14.98 10.25
CA GLU A 224 -22.88 15.26 10.63
C GLU A 224 -21.89 14.22 10.07
N PHE A 225 -22.35 12.99 9.84
CA PHE A 225 -21.60 11.86 9.32
C PHE A 225 -22.41 11.21 8.20
N GLY A 226 -21.77 10.85 7.09
CA GLY A 226 -22.40 10.12 5.99
C GLY A 226 -22.66 8.64 6.33
N SER A 227 -23.41 7.95 5.46
CA SER A 227 -23.82 6.58 5.74
C SER A 227 -22.64 5.60 5.69
N VAL A 228 -22.42 4.89 6.79
CA VAL A 228 -21.52 3.72 6.84
C VAL A 228 -22.22 2.40 6.49
N ILE A 229 -23.52 2.46 6.18
CA ILE A 229 -24.34 1.31 5.81
C ILE A 229 -24.47 1.26 4.29
N THR A 230 -23.91 0.21 3.69
CA THR A 230 -23.97 -0.05 2.25
C THR A 230 -25.42 -0.17 1.76
N ASN A 231 -25.87 0.76 0.93
CA ASN A 231 -27.16 0.73 0.25
C ASN A 231 -27.15 -0.33 -0.86
N GLN A 232 -27.79 -1.46 -0.60
CA GLN A 232 -27.87 -2.59 -1.53
C GLN A 232 -28.63 -2.28 -2.83
N THR A 233 -29.47 -1.24 -2.86
CA THR A 233 -30.11 -0.75 -4.09
C THR A 233 -29.10 0.00 -4.96
N LYS A 234 -28.24 0.85 -4.37
CA LYS A 234 -27.11 1.47 -5.10
C LYS A 234 -26.13 0.38 -5.61
N VAL A 235 -25.79 -0.62 -4.79
CA VAL A 235 -24.98 -1.79 -5.23
C VAL A 235 -25.62 -2.50 -6.43
N GLN A 236 -26.93 -2.78 -6.40
CA GLN A 236 -27.64 -3.42 -7.51
C GLN A 236 -27.66 -2.55 -8.78
N ALA A 237 -27.84 -1.24 -8.64
CA ALA A 237 -27.83 -0.30 -9.76
C ALA A 237 -26.46 -0.27 -10.46
N VAL A 238 -25.35 -0.21 -9.70
CA VAL A 238 -23.99 -0.26 -10.28
C VAL A 238 -23.70 -1.64 -10.88
N ALA A 239 -24.09 -2.73 -10.21
CA ALA A 239 -23.92 -4.09 -10.73
C ALA A 239 -24.67 -4.31 -12.06
N ALA A 240 -25.82 -3.66 -12.26
CA ALA A 240 -26.61 -3.73 -13.48
C ALA A 240 -26.00 -3.01 -14.69
N LEU A 241 -24.92 -2.23 -14.51
CA LEU A 241 -24.16 -1.61 -15.60
C LEU A 241 -23.24 -2.63 -16.32
N SER A 242 -23.00 -3.81 -15.72
CA SER A 242 -22.19 -4.88 -16.30
C SER A 242 -22.80 -5.41 -17.60
N SER A 243 -22.31 -4.91 -18.73
CA SER A 243 -22.85 -5.20 -20.07
C SER A 243 -22.78 -6.67 -20.50
N ASP A 244 -21.85 -7.45 -19.92
CA ASP A 244 -21.68 -8.88 -20.17
C ASP A 244 -22.16 -9.79 -19.01
N GLY A 245 -22.60 -9.17 -17.90
CA GLY A 245 -23.03 -9.85 -16.68
C GLY A 245 -21.92 -10.51 -15.86
N LYS A 246 -20.63 -10.25 -16.16
CA LYS A 246 -19.46 -10.87 -15.51
C LYS A 246 -18.45 -9.88 -14.96
N VAL A 247 -18.30 -8.70 -15.57
CA VAL A 247 -17.33 -7.69 -15.14
C VAL A 247 -17.89 -6.27 -15.16
N LEU A 248 -17.32 -5.38 -14.35
CA LEU A 248 -17.43 -3.94 -14.50
C LEU A 248 -16.12 -3.37 -15.05
N SER A 249 -16.22 -2.66 -16.17
CA SER A 249 -15.12 -1.96 -16.83
C SER A 249 -14.97 -0.52 -16.30
N ILE A 250 -13.89 0.17 -16.71
CA ILE A 250 -13.73 1.61 -16.47
C ILE A 250 -14.93 2.42 -16.99
N HIS A 251 -15.50 2.04 -18.14
CA HIS A 251 -16.67 2.71 -18.70
C HIS A 251 -17.92 2.53 -17.83
N ASP A 252 -18.10 1.34 -17.24
CA ASP A 252 -19.25 1.06 -16.37
C ASP A 252 -19.11 1.80 -15.03
N PHE A 253 -17.89 1.96 -14.51
CA PHE A 253 -17.62 2.85 -13.37
C PHE A 253 -17.81 4.34 -13.72
N ALA A 254 -17.48 4.77 -14.94
CA ALA A 254 -17.78 6.13 -15.39
C ALA A 254 -19.29 6.41 -15.49
N LEU A 255 -20.08 5.44 -15.98
CA LEU A 255 -21.54 5.48 -15.90
C LEU A 255 -22.04 5.53 -14.45
N ALA A 256 -21.44 4.74 -13.55
CA ALA A 256 -21.81 4.72 -12.14
C ALA A 256 -21.55 6.07 -11.44
N ARG A 257 -20.38 6.70 -11.69
CA ARG A 257 -20.04 8.04 -11.20
C ARG A 257 -21.06 9.09 -11.68
N LEU A 258 -21.34 9.13 -12.99
CA LEU A 258 -22.33 10.04 -13.58
C LEU A 258 -23.74 9.81 -13.02
N ALA A 259 -24.13 8.55 -12.79
CA ALA A 259 -25.44 8.22 -12.23
C ALA A 259 -25.57 8.65 -10.76
N ALA A 260 -24.50 8.55 -9.96
CA ALA A 260 -24.48 9.07 -8.60
C ALA A 260 -24.54 10.61 -8.61
N GLU A 261 -23.66 11.27 -9.36
CA GLU A 261 -23.58 12.74 -9.48
C GLU A 261 -24.87 13.39 -9.98
N ALA A 262 -25.64 12.69 -10.82
CA ALA A 262 -26.94 13.17 -11.31
C ALA A 262 -28.09 13.06 -10.27
N GLN A 263 -27.86 12.42 -9.12
CA GLN A 263 -28.84 12.24 -8.04
C GLN A 263 -28.52 13.06 -6.78
N SER A 264 -27.37 13.74 -6.77
CA SER A 264 -26.76 14.37 -5.59
C SER A 264 -26.53 15.88 -5.77
N PRO A 265 -26.21 16.63 -4.70
CA PRO A 265 -25.66 17.98 -4.83
C PRO A 265 -24.33 17.96 -5.64
N PRO A 266 -24.05 18.99 -6.46
CA PRO A 266 -22.80 19.03 -7.24
C PRO A 266 -21.55 19.07 -6.35
N LEU A 267 -20.64 18.11 -6.53
CA LEU A 267 -19.34 18.11 -5.85
C LEU A 267 -18.44 19.23 -6.39
N GLY A 268 -17.71 19.88 -5.47
CA GLY A 268 -16.67 20.85 -5.81
C GLY A 268 -15.28 20.20 -5.91
N ASP A 269 -14.34 20.89 -6.54
CA ASP A 269 -12.91 20.55 -6.42
C ASP A 269 -12.42 20.83 -4.98
N PRO A 270 -11.59 19.95 -4.37
CA PRO A 270 -10.98 18.74 -4.93
C PRO A 270 -11.83 17.47 -4.78
N ILE A 271 -12.97 17.53 -4.09
CA ILE A 271 -13.79 16.36 -3.71
C ILE A 271 -14.24 15.54 -4.92
N GLN A 272 -14.66 16.20 -6.01
CA GLN A 272 -14.98 15.53 -7.28
C GLN A 272 -13.83 14.65 -7.82
N GLY A 273 -12.58 15.09 -7.63
CA GLY A 273 -11.39 14.34 -8.01
C GLY A 273 -11.10 13.13 -7.13
N PHE A 274 -11.44 13.19 -5.84
CA PHE A 274 -11.39 12.02 -4.96
C PHE A 274 -12.49 11.02 -5.32
N ALA A 275 -13.72 11.50 -5.53
CA ALA A 275 -14.88 10.67 -5.88
C ALA A 275 -14.69 9.84 -7.16
N ASP A 276 -13.97 10.38 -8.15
CA ASP A 276 -13.58 9.66 -9.38
C ASP A 276 -12.31 8.80 -9.22
N MET A 277 -11.54 8.99 -8.15
CA MET A 277 -10.36 8.16 -7.80
C MET A 277 -10.74 6.92 -6.99
N GLU A 278 -11.78 6.96 -6.14
CA GLU A 278 -12.18 5.83 -5.31
C GLU A 278 -12.40 4.50 -6.07
N PRO A 279 -13.07 4.46 -7.25
CA PRO A 279 -13.23 3.21 -7.99
C PRO A 279 -11.90 2.70 -8.55
N SER A 280 -10.96 3.61 -8.81
CA SER A 280 -9.61 3.32 -9.29
C SER A 280 -8.75 2.65 -8.24
N LEU A 281 -8.97 2.94 -6.95
CA LEU A 281 -8.38 2.19 -5.83
C LEU A 281 -8.87 0.75 -5.80
N VAL A 282 -10.18 0.51 -6.01
CA VAL A 282 -10.76 -0.85 -5.99
C VAL A 282 -10.36 -1.65 -7.24
N LEU A 283 -10.35 -1.02 -8.42
CA LEU A 283 -9.83 -1.62 -9.66
C LEU A 283 -8.35 -2.00 -9.54
N ASN A 284 -7.53 -1.20 -8.86
CA ASN A 284 -6.13 -1.53 -8.64
C ASN A 284 -5.86 -2.45 -7.44
N ALA A 285 -6.73 -2.53 -6.44
CA ALA A 285 -6.58 -3.49 -5.34
C ALA A 285 -7.09 -4.90 -5.71
N PHE A 286 -8.24 -4.99 -6.39
CA PHE A 286 -8.99 -6.24 -6.61
C PHE A 286 -9.23 -6.58 -8.09
N GLY A 287 -9.13 -5.61 -9.00
CA GLY A 287 -9.36 -5.80 -10.44
C GLY A 287 -8.20 -6.46 -11.17
N ARG A 288 -8.49 -6.97 -12.37
CA ARG A 288 -7.55 -7.71 -13.24
C ARG A 288 -7.44 -7.06 -14.62
N THR A 289 -6.25 -7.12 -15.21
CA THR A 289 -5.97 -6.56 -16.54
C THR A 289 -6.56 -7.45 -17.64
N VAL A 290 -7.16 -6.84 -18.66
CA VAL A 290 -7.73 -7.49 -19.85
C VAL A 290 -7.38 -6.65 -21.07
N GLY A 291 -6.39 -7.10 -21.84
CA GLY A 291 -5.77 -6.24 -22.87
C GLY A 291 -5.15 -5.01 -22.20
N ASP A 292 -5.49 -3.82 -22.70
CA ASP A 292 -5.05 -2.53 -22.15
C ASP A 292 -6.00 -1.95 -21.08
N ASP A 293 -7.04 -2.70 -20.67
CA ASP A 293 -8.02 -2.27 -19.66
C ASP A 293 -7.90 -3.00 -18.32
N VAL A 294 -8.48 -2.43 -17.27
CA VAL A 294 -8.64 -3.10 -15.97
C VAL A 294 -10.13 -3.24 -15.66
N VAL A 295 -10.52 -4.44 -15.26
CA VAL A 295 -11.92 -4.78 -14.96
C VAL A 295 -12.01 -5.39 -13.56
N LEU A 296 -13.12 -5.14 -12.87
CA LEU A 296 -13.47 -5.80 -11.63
C LEU A 296 -14.48 -6.91 -11.94
N ASP A 297 -14.22 -8.15 -11.52
CA ASP A 297 -15.20 -9.23 -11.65
C ASP A 297 -16.46 -8.89 -10.84
N LEU A 298 -17.64 -9.15 -11.39
CA LEU A 298 -18.91 -8.65 -10.84
C LEU A 298 -19.22 -9.21 -9.45
N ASP A 299 -18.75 -10.41 -9.15
CA ASP A 299 -18.85 -11.00 -7.80
C ASP A 299 -17.79 -10.45 -6.84
N ALA A 300 -16.65 -9.97 -7.35
CA ALA A 300 -15.69 -9.20 -6.55
C ALA A 300 -16.23 -7.81 -6.21
N PHE A 301 -16.95 -7.16 -7.14
CA PHE A 301 -17.69 -5.93 -6.86
C PHE A 301 -18.72 -6.13 -5.74
N LYS A 302 -19.61 -7.14 -5.88
CA LYS A 302 -20.61 -7.47 -4.84
C LYS A 302 -19.95 -7.79 -3.49
N SER A 303 -18.83 -8.52 -3.49
CA SER A 303 -18.14 -8.88 -2.24
C SER A 303 -17.49 -7.66 -1.56
N VAL A 304 -16.75 -6.83 -2.30
CA VAL A 304 -16.04 -5.67 -1.73
C VAL A 304 -16.99 -4.53 -1.38
N TYR A 305 -17.81 -4.07 -2.32
CA TYR A 305 -18.72 -2.94 -2.09
C TYR A 305 -20.01 -3.35 -1.38
N GLY A 306 -20.56 -4.54 -1.67
CA GLY A 306 -21.85 -5.02 -1.17
C GLY A 306 -21.79 -5.74 0.19
N GLU A 307 -20.83 -6.65 0.37
CA GLU A 307 -20.66 -7.45 1.59
C GLU A 307 -19.56 -6.90 2.53
N ASN A 308 -18.74 -5.93 2.07
CA ASN A 308 -17.52 -5.47 2.75
C ASN A 308 -16.60 -6.66 3.12
N ARG A 309 -16.27 -7.49 2.13
CA ARG A 309 -15.57 -8.78 2.26
C ARG A 309 -14.51 -8.99 1.17
N PHE A 310 -13.52 -9.87 1.41
CA PHE A 310 -12.60 -10.26 0.33
C PHE A 310 -13.30 -11.10 -0.75
N PRO A 311 -13.06 -10.83 -2.05
CA PRO A 311 -13.49 -11.72 -3.13
C PRO A 311 -13.04 -13.17 -2.92
N THR A 312 -13.87 -14.12 -3.32
CA THR A 312 -13.53 -15.56 -3.22
C THR A 312 -12.25 -15.86 -3.99
N GLY A 313 -11.21 -16.33 -3.27
CA GLY A 313 -9.91 -16.61 -3.87
C GLY A 313 -9.03 -15.37 -4.10
N PHE A 314 -9.31 -14.23 -3.46
CA PHE A 314 -8.50 -13.02 -3.55
C PHE A 314 -7.02 -13.27 -3.26
N VAL A 315 -6.17 -12.83 -4.17
CA VAL A 315 -4.71 -12.77 -4.04
C VAL A 315 -4.27 -11.38 -4.47
N ARG A 316 -3.57 -10.67 -3.59
CA ARG A 316 -3.03 -9.33 -3.85
C ARG A 316 -2.04 -9.32 -5.02
N LYS A 317 -1.92 -8.20 -5.74
CA LYS A 317 -0.96 -8.07 -6.85
C LYS A 317 0.48 -8.31 -6.37
N VAL A 318 1.29 -8.98 -7.20
CA VAL A 318 2.68 -9.33 -6.88
C VAL A 318 3.61 -8.11 -6.95
N GLN A 319 3.42 -7.26 -7.96
CA GLN A 319 4.06 -5.94 -8.02
C GLN A 319 3.31 -4.97 -7.09
N PRO A 320 3.99 -3.99 -6.49
CA PRO A 320 3.33 -2.94 -5.74
C PRO A 320 2.42 -2.11 -6.64
N VAL A 321 1.25 -1.70 -6.13
CA VAL A 321 0.39 -0.70 -6.77
C VAL A 321 0.92 0.69 -6.40
N THR A 322 1.22 1.51 -7.40
CA THR A 322 1.72 2.87 -7.23
C THR A 322 0.60 3.91 -7.28
N PHE A 323 0.89 5.14 -6.88
CA PHE A 323 -0.03 6.26 -7.08
C PHE A 323 -0.34 6.48 -8.57
N ASP A 324 0.64 6.29 -9.46
CA ASP A 324 0.50 6.48 -10.90
C ASP A 324 -0.45 5.44 -11.52
N ASP A 325 -0.46 4.19 -11.03
CA ASP A 325 -1.42 3.15 -11.46
C ASP A 325 -2.87 3.54 -11.11
N VAL A 326 -3.07 4.16 -9.95
CA VAL A 326 -4.38 4.64 -9.49
C VAL A 326 -4.82 5.88 -10.26
N GLN A 327 -3.92 6.86 -10.43
CA GLN A 327 -4.21 8.08 -11.19
C GLN A 327 -4.49 7.77 -12.66
N SER A 328 -3.76 6.83 -13.28
CA SER A 328 -3.99 6.42 -14.68
C SER A 328 -5.39 5.85 -14.89
N VAL A 329 -5.92 5.09 -13.93
CA VAL A 329 -7.29 4.57 -13.99
C VAL A 329 -8.32 5.69 -13.70
N ALA A 330 -8.04 6.60 -12.78
CA ALA A 330 -8.91 7.74 -12.47
C ALA A 330 -9.03 8.73 -13.64
N ASP A 331 -7.92 8.99 -14.35
CA ASP A 331 -7.89 9.79 -15.58
C ASP A 331 -8.72 9.15 -16.69
N ARG A 332 -8.71 7.81 -16.78
CA ARG A 332 -9.51 7.05 -17.76
C ARG A 332 -11.00 7.02 -17.41
N ILE A 333 -11.38 6.89 -16.14
CA ILE A 333 -12.77 7.10 -15.69
C ILE A 333 -13.20 8.52 -16.06
N THR A 334 -12.39 9.53 -15.72
CA THR A 334 -12.66 10.94 -16.01
C THR A 334 -12.76 11.23 -17.51
N ALA A 335 -11.98 10.55 -18.36
CA ALA A 335 -12.09 10.63 -19.81
C ALA A 335 -13.40 10.01 -20.31
N ALA A 336 -13.73 8.78 -19.88
CA ALA A 336 -14.97 8.11 -20.25
C ALA A 336 -16.21 8.93 -19.84
N LYS A 337 -16.23 9.52 -18.63
CA LYS A 337 -17.29 10.45 -18.18
C LYS A 337 -17.51 11.60 -19.18
N LYS A 338 -16.43 12.19 -19.69
CA LYS A 338 -16.47 13.29 -20.68
C LYS A 338 -16.95 12.83 -22.05
N GLU A 339 -16.60 11.61 -22.48
CA GLU A 339 -17.02 11.04 -23.76
C GLU A 339 -18.51 10.67 -23.77
N ILE A 340 -18.97 9.99 -22.71
CA ILE A 340 -20.39 9.69 -22.46
C ILE A 340 -21.22 10.99 -22.46
N THR A 341 -20.78 12.01 -21.71
CA THR A 341 -21.47 13.30 -21.62
C THR A 341 -21.47 14.07 -22.96
N ALA A 342 -20.44 13.88 -23.79
CA ALA A 342 -20.39 14.43 -25.15
C ALA A 342 -21.23 13.63 -26.18
N GLY A 343 -21.96 12.59 -25.75
CA GLY A 343 -22.78 11.74 -26.61
C GLY A 343 -21.97 10.79 -27.50
N LYS A 344 -20.68 10.59 -27.19
CA LYS A 344 -19.84 9.58 -27.85
C LYS A 344 -20.10 8.22 -27.21
N ARG A 345 -20.13 7.18 -28.05
CA ARG A 345 -20.16 5.76 -27.71
C ARG A 345 -18.97 5.08 -28.38
#